data_AF-A0A3A8ED57-F1
#
_entry.id   AF-A0A3A8ED57-F1
#
_cell.length_a   1.000
_cell.length_b   1.000
_cell.length_c   1.000
_cell.angle_alpha   90.00
_cell.angle_beta   90.00
_cell.angle_gamma   90.00
#
_symmetry.space_group_name_H-M   'P 1'
#
loop_
_entity.id
_entity.type
_entity.pdbx_description
1 polymer ?
#
loop_
_entity_poly.entity_id
_entity_poly.type
_entity_poly.pdbx_seq_one_letter_code
_entity_poly.pdbx_strand_id
1 'polypeptide(L)'
;MKTLFWRSLVVIFITLGIIGAILPGMPTTVFLILAAWAASKGWPQMDAWLLNHPKYGPTLRNWREHGTVPRRAKWIASIMMLISGIIMLFTNAPFWVKVFTDSIMLIVAVWLWLRPEHR
;
A
#
# COMPACT_ATOMS: atom_id res chain seq x y z
N MET A 1 -27.19 7.62 -5.28
CA MET A 1 -25.98 8.46 -5.08
C MET A 1 -24.82 7.69 -4.43
N LYS A 2 -25.04 6.91 -3.36
CA LYS A 2 -23.96 6.14 -2.68
C LYS A 2 -23.18 5.19 -3.60
N THR A 3 -23.85 4.51 -4.54
CA THR A 3 -23.21 3.60 -5.51
C THR A 3 -22.31 4.30 -6.51
N LEU A 4 -22.67 5.50 -6.99
CA LEU A 4 -21.84 6.30 -7.90
C LEU A 4 -20.54 6.76 -7.23
N PHE A 5 -20.62 7.17 -5.96
CA PHE A 5 -19.45 7.55 -5.17
C PHE A 5 -18.45 6.40 -4.99
N TRP A 6 -18.94 5.18 -4.68
CA TRP A 6 -18.06 4.02 -4.59
C TRP A 6 -17.44 3.65 -5.94
N ARG A 7 -18.20 3.78 -7.03
CA ARG A 7 -17.69 3.50 -8.39
C ARG A 7 -16.58 4.46 -8.82
N SER A 8 -16.73 5.76 -8.58
CA SER A 8 -15.67 6.73 -8.88
C SER A 8 -14.40 6.47 -8.05
N LEU A 9 -14.58 6.12 -6.77
CA LEU A 9 -13.46 5.79 -5.89
C LEU A 9 -12.68 4.53 -6.36
N VAL A 10 -13.41 3.50 -6.82
CA VAL A 10 -12.79 2.30 -7.42
C VAL A 10 -11.98 2.66 -8.66
N VAL A 11 -12.51 3.47 -9.56
CA VAL A 11 -11.80 3.90 -10.78
C VAL A 11 -10.51 4.65 -10.42
N ILE A 12 -10.59 5.60 -9.48
CA ILE A 12 -9.41 6.37 -9.02
C ILE A 12 -8.32 5.43 -8.51
N PHE A 13 -8.67 4.47 -7.65
CA PHE A 13 -7.68 3.54 -7.09
C PHE A 13 -7.13 2.55 -8.12
N ILE A 14 -7.93 2.10 -9.09
CA ILE A 14 -7.43 1.27 -10.21
C ILE A 14 -6.46 2.09 -11.07
N THR A 15 -6.80 3.34 -11.41
CA THR A 15 -5.92 4.22 -12.19
C THR A 15 -4.61 4.48 -11.44
N LEU A 16 -4.66 4.77 -10.13
CA LEU A 16 -3.46 4.89 -9.30
C LEU A 16 -2.65 3.59 -9.24
N GLY A 17 -3.32 2.43 -9.17
CA GLY A 17 -2.67 1.13 -9.26
C GLY A 17 -1.94 0.94 -10.58
N ILE A 18 -2.55 1.31 -11.71
CA ILE A 18 -1.94 1.24 -13.03
C ILE A 18 -0.74 2.18 -13.11
N ILE A 19 -0.87 3.42 -12.64
CA ILE A 19 0.24 4.38 -12.58
C ILE A 19 1.38 3.81 -11.72
N GLY A 20 1.05 3.25 -10.56
CA GLY A 20 2.02 2.61 -9.68
C GLY A 20 2.64 1.32 -10.23
N ALA A 21 1.99 0.65 -11.18
CA ALA A 21 2.59 -0.47 -11.91
C ALA A 21 3.66 0.01 -12.91
N ILE A 22 3.50 1.24 -13.41
CA ILE A 22 4.44 1.88 -14.35
C ILE A 22 5.57 2.58 -13.57
N LEU A 23 5.27 3.18 -12.41
CA LEU A 23 6.25 3.85 -11.55
C LEU A 23 6.98 2.84 -10.63
N PRO A 24 8.30 2.61 -10.81
CA PRO A 24 9.05 1.77 -9.88
C PRO A 24 9.07 2.42 -8.48
N GLY A 25 8.74 1.63 -7.45
CA GLY A 25 8.75 2.06 -6.04
C GLY A 25 7.37 2.39 -5.45
N MET A 26 6.33 2.54 -6.27
CA MET A 26 4.97 2.75 -5.76
C MET A 26 4.31 1.39 -5.45
N PRO A 27 3.74 1.18 -4.25
CA PRO A 27 3.13 -0.10 -3.90
C PRO A 27 1.75 -0.26 -4.58
N THR A 28 1.75 -0.75 -5.83
CA THR A 28 0.54 -1.03 -6.64
C THR A 28 -0.50 -1.86 -5.89
N THR A 29 -0.02 -2.81 -5.09
CA THR A 29 -0.86 -3.73 -4.32
C THR A 29 -1.77 -3.00 -3.32
N VAL A 30 -1.28 -1.91 -2.71
CA VAL A 30 -2.07 -1.15 -1.72
C VAL A 30 -3.24 -0.44 -2.40
N PHE A 31 -3.02 0.15 -3.58
CA PHE A 31 -4.08 0.77 -4.36
C PHE A 31 -5.12 -0.24 -4.84
N LEU A 32 -4.69 -1.43 -5.28
CA LEU A 32 -5.61 -2.49 -5.69
C LEU A 32 -6.42 -3.06 -4.53
N ILE A 33 -5.84 -3.14 -3.33
CA ILE A 33 -6.55 -3.50 -2.10
C ILE A 33 -7.63 -2.46 -1.77
N LEU A 34 -7.29 -1.16 -1.83
CA LEU A 34 -8.24 -0.08 -1.61
C LEU A 34 -9.36 -0.07 -2.67
N ALA A 35 -9.01 -0.36 -3.94
CA ALA A 35 -9.98 -0.53 -5.02
C ALA A 35 -10.95 -1.68 -4.72
N ALA A 36 -10.46 -2.83 -4.26
CA ALA A 36 -11.31 -3.98 -3.93
C ALA A 36 -12.19 -3.74 -2.69
N TRP A 37 -11.70 -2.99 -1.70
CA TRP A 37 -12.52 -2.57 -0.56
C TRP A 37 -13.61 -1.56 -0.95
N ALA A 38 -13.29 -0.61 -1.84
CA ALA A 38 -14.28 0.31 -2.39
C ALA A 38 -15.30 -0.41 -3.28
N ALA A 39 -14.85 -1.42 -4.05
CA ALA A 39 -15.69 -2.22 -4.93
C ALA A 39 -16.66 -3.10 -4.13
N SER A 40 -16.23 -3.67 -3.00
CA SER A 40 -17.12 -4.50 -2.16
C SER A 40 -18.30 -3.73 -1.56
N LYS A 41 -18.21 -2.39 -1.43
CA LYS A 41 -19.28 -1.55 -0.87
C LYS A 41 -20.32 -1.06 -1.88
N GLY A 42 -20.00 -1.04 -3.17
CA GLY A 42 -20.87 -0.42 -4.17
C GLY A 42 -20.78 -0.96 -5.60
N TRP A 43 -19.90 -1.93 -5.86
CA TRP A 43 -19.72 -2.53 -7.19
C TRP A 43 -19.32 -4.02 -7.12
N PRO A 44 -20.29 -4.93 -6.85
CA PRO A 44 -20.01 -6.35 -6.65
C PRO A 44 -19.34 -7.05 -7.84
N GLN A 45 -19.70 -6.65 -9.07
CA GLN A 45 -19.13 -7.19 -10.31
C GLN A 45 -17.63 -6.87 -10.45
N MET A 46 -17.22 -5.65 -10.09
CA MET A 46 -15.83 -5.23 -10.16
C MET A 46 -14.99 -5.88 -9.05
N ASP A 47 -15.59 -6.06 -7.87
CA ASP A 47 -14.96 -6.79 -6.77
C ASP A 47 -14.63 -8.24 -7.17
N ALA A 48 -15.59 -8.94 -7.78
CA ALA A 48 -15.39 -10.29 -8.30
C ALA A 48 -14.33 -10.33 -9.41
N TRP A 49 -14.28 -9.32 -10.28
CA TRP A 49 -13.26 -9.23 -11.34
C TRP A 49 -11.85 -9.02 -10.77
N LEU A 50 -11.69 -8.14 -9.77
CA LEU A 50 -10.43 -7.90 -9.07
C LEU A 50 -9.93 -9.15 -8.32
N LEU A 51 -10.84 -9.86 -7.63
CA LEU A 51 -10.51 -11.08 -6.89
C LEU A 51 -10.15 -12.26 -7.80
N ASN A 52 -10.72 -12.33 -9.01
CA ASN A 52 -10.43 -13.37 -9.99
C ASN A 52 -9.25 -13.04 -10.91
N HIS A 53 -8.59 -11.89 -10.73
CA HIS A 53 -7.49 -11.49 -11.61
C HIS A 53 -6.26 -12.40 -11.40
N PRO A 54 -5.65 -12.97 -12.47
CA PRO A 54 -4.64 -14.04 -12.33
C PRO A 54 -3.37 -13.60 -11.59
N LYS A 55 -3.00 -12.32 -11.68
CA LYS A 55 -1.78 -11.77 -11.05
C LYS A 55 -2.01 -11.20 -9.65
N TYR A 56 -3.15 -10.54 -9.42
CA TYR A 56 -3.42 -9.77 -8.20
C TYR A 56 -4.47 -10.40 -7.29
N GLY A 57 -5.36 -11.24 -7.86
CA GLY A 57 -6.44 -11.93 -7.17
C GLY A 57 -6.00 -12.75 -5.95
N PRO A 58 -4.95 -13.60 -6.05
CA PRO A 58 -4.44 -14.36 -4.90
C PRO A 58 -3.98 -13.44 -3.76
N THR A 59 -3.33 -12.32 -4.06
CA THR A 59 -2.86 -11.35 -3.05
C THR A 59 -4.04 -10.60 -2.40
N LEU A 60 -5.04 -10.19 -3.19
CA LEU A 60 -6.24 -9.53 -2.68
C LEU A 60 -7.07 -10.47 -1.79
N ARG A 61 -7.19 -11.75 -2.17
CA ARG A 61 -7.94 -12.75 -1.42
C ARG A 61 -7.27 -13.07 -0.08
N ASN A 62 -5.95 -13.28 -0.12
CA ASN A 62 -5.16 -13.46 1.10
C ASN A 62 -5.27 -12.24 2.04
N TRP A 63 -5.24 -11.03 1.49
CA TRP A 63 -5.41 -9.81 2.29
C TRP A 63 -6.83 -9.69 2.88
N ARG A 64 -7.87 -10.05 2.14
CA ARG A 64 -9.27 -9.99 2.62
C ARG A 64 -9.54 -11.02 3.73
N GLU A 65 -8.99 -12.22 3.59
CA GLU A 65 -9.19 -13.31 4.55
C GLU A 65 -8.35 -13.13 5.82
N HIS A 66 -7.13 -12.58 5.71
CA HIS A 66 -6.18 -12.58 6.82
C HIS A 66 -5.84 -11.18 7.35
N GLY A 67 -6.10 -10.11 6.60
CA GLY A 67 -5.74 -8.74 6.98
C GLY A 67 -4.23 -8.55 7.23
N THR A 68 -3.41 -9.49 6.78
CA THR A 68 -1.99 -9.58 7.12
C THR A 68 -1.14 -8.78 6.15
N VAL A 69 -0.11 -8.12 6.71
CA VAL A 69 0.89 -7.41 5.89
C VAL A 69 1.90 -8.45 5.40
N PRO A 70 2.06 -8.66 4.08
CA PRO A 70 3.00 -9.65 3.57
C PRO A 70 4.44 -9.25 3.91
N ARG A 71 5.29 -10.23 4.26
CA ARG A 71 6.72 -10.03 4.59
C ARG A 71 7.46 -9.19 3.56
N ARG A 72 7.16 -9.38 2.27
CA ARG A 72 7.74 -8.59 1.17
C ARG A 72 7.44 -7.10 1.29
N ALA A 73 6.23 -6.73 1.72
CA ALA A 73 5.88 -5.32 1.94
C ALA A 73 6.63 -4.73 3.14
N LYS A 74 6.84 -5.50 4.21
CA LYS A 74 7.68 -5.05 5.35
C LYS A 74 9.11 -4.76 4.92
N TRP A 75 9.70 -5.67 4.13
CA TRP A 75 11.05 -5.51 3.59
C TRP A 75 11.15 -4.31 2.64
N ILE A 76 10.24 -4.18 1.67
CA ILE A 76 10.25 -3.05 0.73
C ILE A 76 10.09 -1.72 1.47
N ALA A 77 9.15 -1.62 2.42
CA ALA A 77 8.95 -0.41 3.21
C ALA A 77 10.19 -0.07 4.05
N SER A 78 10.80 -1.06 4.70
CA SER A 78 12.01 -0.87 5.50
C SER A 78 13.20 -0.44 4.64
N ILE A 79 13.38 -1.05 3.47
CA ILE A 79 14.44 -0.68 2.50
C ILE A 79 14.22 0.73 1.98
N MET A 80 12.99 1.12 1.63
CA MET A 80 12.69 2.48 1.16
C MET A 80 12.89 3.53 2.27
N MET A 81 12.48 3.24 3.51
CA MET A 81 12.75 4.12 4.66
C MET A 81 14.25 4.27 4.88
N LEU A 82 15.02 3.19 4.78
CA LEU A 82 16.47 3.20 4.94
C LEU A 82 17.15 4.00 3.82
N ILE A 83 16.74 3.82 2.57
CA ILE A 83 17.21 4.63 1.43
C ILE A 83 16.87 6.10 1.65
N SER A 84 15.63 6.40 2.06
CA SER A 84 15.20 7.78 2.33
C SER A 84 16.01 8.42 3.45
N GLY A 85 16.28 7.70 4.54
CA GLY A 85 17.13 8.16 5.64
C GLY A 85 18.56 8.43 5.18
N ILE A 86 19.14 7.55 4.35
CA ILE A 86 20.47 7.77 3.77
C ILE A 86 20.50 9.03 2.89
N ILE A 87 19.52 9.22 2.00
CA ILE A 87 19.42 10.43 1.16
C ILE A 87 19.27 11.70 2.02
N MET A 88 18.53 11.60 3.11
CA MET A 88 18.32 12.70 4.06
C MET A 88 19.62 13.15 4.74
N LEU A 89 20.56 12.23 4.98
CA LEU A 89 21.89 12.56 5.52
C LEU A 89 22.68 13.46 4.57
N PHE A 90 22.60 13.22 3.27
CA PHE A 90 23.28 14.02 2.22
C PHE A 90 22.57 15.34 1.89
N THR A 91 21.38 15.59 2.45
CA THR A 91 20.62 16.82 2.21
C THR A 91 21.00 17.92 3.23
N ASN A 92 21.04 19.18 2.79
CA ASN A 92 21.24 20.37 3.66
C ASN A 92 20.01 20.72 4.52
N ALA A 93 19.21 19.71 4.92
CA ALA A 93 18.06 19.91 5.77
C ALA A 93 18.49 20.26 7.22
N PRO A 94 17.71 21.06 7.96
CA PRO A 94 17.97 21.34 9.37
C PRO A 94 18.04 20.06 10.20
N PHE A 95 18.94 20.00 11.19
CA PHE A 95 19.12 18.82 12.05
C PHE A 95 17.81 18.35 12.70
N TRP A 96 16.96 19.29 13.14
CA TRP A 96 15.64 19.00 13.70
C TRP A 96 14.71 18.26 12.74
N VAL A 97 14.74 18.61 11.45
CA VAL A 97 13.92 17.94 10.43
C VAL A 97 14.43 16.51 10.20
N LYS A 98 15.76 16.30 10.19
CA LYS A 98 16.38 14.97 10.09
C LYS A 98 15.93 14.06 11.23
N VAL A 99 16.11 14.51 12.48
CA VAL A 99 15.73 13.74 13.67
C VAL A 99 14.22 13.45 13.68
N PHE A 100 13.38 14.42 13.34
CA PHE A 100 11.94 14.24 13.34
C PHE A 100 11.48 13.18 12.32
N THR A 101 11.95 13.28 11.08
CA THR A 101 11.57 12.33 10.02
C THR A 101 12.11 10.93 10.29
N ASP A 102 13.38 10.79 10.72
CA ASP A 102 13.95 9.49 11.07
C ASP A 102 13.21 8.85 12.26
N SER A 103 12.82 9.66 13.25
CA SER A 103 12.02 9.19 14.39
C SER A 103 10.65 8.66 13.96
N ILE A 104 9.95 9.37 13.07
CA ILE A 104 8.68 8.92 12.52
C ILE A 104 8.85 7.62 11.72
N MET A 105 9.88 7.54 10.87
CA MET A 105 10.17 6.32 10.11
C MET A 105 10.43 5.13 11.04
N LEU A 106 11.16 5.36 12.13
CA LEU A 106 11.47 4.32 13.12
C LEU A 106 10.20 3.85 13.85
N ILE A 107 9.31 4.76 14.25
CA ILE A 107 8.01 4.42 14.85
C ILE A 107 7.16 3.59 13.88
N VAL A 108 7.07 4.02 12.62
CA VAL A 108 6.30 3.29 11.59
C VAL A 108 6.91 1.93 11.32
N ALA A 109 8.24 1.82 11.24
CA ALA A 109 8.93 0.55 11.07
C ALA A 109 8.65 -0.40 12.24
N VAL A 110 8.77 0.08 13.48
CA VAL A 110 8.45 -0.70 14.68
C VAL A 110 7.00 -1.18 14.66
N TRP A 111 6.06 -0.29 14.36
CA TRP A 111 4.63 -0.66 14.23
C TRP A 111 4.39 -1.70 13.11
N LEU A 112 5.05 -1.52 11.97
CA LEU A 112 4.95 -2.42 10.82
C LEU A 112 5.51 -3.82 11.13
N TRP A 113 6.59 -3.89 11.90
CA TRP A 113 7.21 -5.14 12.33
C TRP A 113 6.41 -5.82 13.46
N LEU A 114 5.79 -5.06 14.35
CA LEU A 114 4.87 -5.55 15.40
C LEU A 114 3.57 -6.15 14.84
N ARG A 115 3.17 -5.81 13.60
CA ARG A 115 2.00 -6.42 12.95
C ARG A 115 2.24 -7.91 12.66
N PRO A 116 1.31 -8.81 13.03
CA PRO A 116 1.47 -10.24 12.77
C PRO A 116 1.61 -10.52 11.27
N GLU A 117 2.55 -11.40 10.95
CA GLU A 117 2.90 -11.83 9.60
C GLU A 117 2.52 -13.30 9.45
N HIS A 118 1.74 -13.63 8.41
CA HIS A 118 1.36 -15.03 8.14
C HIS A 118 2.51 -15.74 7.41
N ARG A 119 2.81 -16.97 7.83
CA ARG A 119 3.79 -17.85 7.19
C ARG A 119 3.29 -18.33 5.84
#